data_AF-A6BEV4-F1
#
_entry.id   AF-A6BEV4-F1
#
_cell.length_a   1.000
_cell.length_b   1.000
_cell.length_c   1.000
_cell.angle_alpha   90.00
_cell.angle_beta   90.00
_cell.angle_gamma   90.00
#
_symmetry.space_group_name_H-M   'P 1'
#
loop_
_entity.id
_entity.type
_entity.pdbx_description
1 polymer ?
#
loop_
_entity_poly.entity_id
_entity_poly.type
_entity_poly.pdbx_seq_one_letter_code
_entity_poly.pdbx_strand_id
1 'polypeptide(L)'
;MYINTAEAISGIPSSWPGYTLEIGSSGNKVLQMQEQLNVIAGAYPAIPKITADGIYGPATAESVRTFQKVFGLPQTGTVDYTTWYKISEIYVGVSRIAELYG
;
A
#
# COMPACT_ATOMS: atom_id res chain seq x y z
N MET A 1 28.60 -14.99 -6.26
CA MET A 1 27.57 -14.18 -6.95
C MET A 1 26.88 -13.36 -5.86
N TYR A 2 27.33 -12.12 -5.67
CA TYR A 2 26.79 -11.22 -4.66
C TYR A 2 25.50 -10.63 -5.20
N ILE A 3 24.36 -11.23 -4.86
CA ILE A 3 23.11 -10.47 -4.92
C ILE A 3 23.19 -9.47 -3.78
N ASN A 4 23.61 -8.26 -4.11
CA ASN A 4 23.38 -7.10 -3.27
C ASN A 4 21.87 -6.91 -3.23
N THR A 5 21.21 -7.62 -2.30
CA THR A 5 19.96 -7.22 -1.68
C THR A 5 20.28 -5.93 -0.92
N ALA A 6 20.54 -4.85 -1.67
CA ALA A 6 20.85 -3.55 -1.14
C ALA A 6 19.74 -3.24 -0.14
N GLU A 7 20.10 -3.20 1.14
CA GLU A 7 19.27 -2.69 2.22
C GLU A 7 17.80 -3.10 2.06
N ALA A 8 17.41 -4.29 2.53
CA ALA A 8 16.01 -4.51 2.87
C ALA A 8 15.56 -3.26 3.63
N ILE A 9 14.71 -2.46 2.96
CA ILE A 9 14.57 -1.02 3.21
C ILE A 9 14.30 -0.88 4.71
N SER A 10 15.27 -0.38 5.47
CA SER A 10 15.37 -0.54 6.94
C SER A 10 14.21 0.13 7.74
N GLY A 11 13.17 0.60 7.05
CA GLY A 11 11.94 1.13 7.64
C GLY A 11 10.65 0.74 6.91
N ILE A 12 10.67 -0.17 5.93
CA ILE A 12 9.43 -0.68 5.31
C ILE A 12 8.89 -1.85 6.14
N PRO A 13 7.61 -1.81 6.54
CA PRO A 13 7.04 -2.81 7.45
C PRO A 13 6.96 -4.23 6.86
N SER A 14 6.91 -4.40 5.53
CA SER A 14 6.97 -5.72 4.89
C SER A 14 7.30 -5.68 3.39
N SER A 15 7.97 -6.73 2.91
CA SER A 15 8.29 -6.92 1.50
C SER A 15 7.08 -7.37 0.66
N TRP A 16 7.13 -7.06 -0.64
CA TRP A 16 6.15 -7.51 -1.63
C TRP A 16 6.04 -9.05 -1.63
N PRO A 17 4.83 -9.64 -1.67
CA PRO A 17 4.64 -11.08 -1.48
C PRO A 17 5.04 -11.97 -2.67
N GLY A 18 5.53 -11.41 -3.78
CA GLY A 18 5.90 -12.18 -4.97
C GLY A 18 4.77 -12.38 -5.98
N TYR A 19 3.58 -11.85 -5.71
CA TYR A 19 2.41 -11.88 -6.59
C TYR A 19 1.61 -10.58 -6.50
N THR A 20 0.85 -10.28 -7.55
CA THR A 20 -0.03 -9.10 -7.61
C THR A 20 -1.24 -9.29 -6.71
N LEU A 21 -1.59 -8.27 -5.92
CA LEU A 21 -2.88 -8.25 -5.22
C LEU A 21 -3.94 -7.63 -6.12
N GLU A 22 -5.02 -8.35 -6.34
CA GLU A 22 -6.12 -7.97 -7.22
C GLU A 22 -7.44 -8.58 -6.73
N ILE A 23 -8.54 -8.27 -7.40
CA ILE A 23 -9.86 -8.76 -7.00
C ILE A 23 -9.84 -10.29 -6.83
N GLY A 24 -10.28 -10.76 -5.66
CA GLY A 24 -10.26 -12.17 -5.28
C GLY A 24 -9.03 -12.61 -4.48
N SER A 25 -7.98 -11.77 -4.41
CA SER A 25 -6.87 -11.99 -3.47
C SER A 25 -7.34 -11.87 -2.02
N SER A 26 -6.75 -12.65 -1.12
CA SER A 26 -7.06 -12.56 0.32
C SER A 26 -5.88 -12.93 1.22
N GLY A 27 -5.97 -12.55 2.49
CA GLY A 27 -5.03 -12.92 3.55
C GLY A 27 -4.21 -11.75 4.07
N ASN A 28 -3.19 -12.06 4.89
CA ASN A 28 -2.46 -11.07 5.68
C ASN A 28 -1.81 -9.95 4.84
N LYS A 29 -1.43 -10.25 3.59
CA LYS A 29 -0.83 -9.25 2.70
C LYS A 29 -1.84 -8.25 2.15
N VAL A 30 -3.07 -8.70 1.92
CA VAL A 30 -4.19 -7.79 1.59
C VAL A 30 -4.54 -6.96 2.81
N LEU A 31 -4.68 -7.59 3.98
CA LEU A 31 -5.00 -6.89 5.23
C LEU A 31 -3.98 -5.79 5.51
N GLN A 32 -2.70 -6.13 5.47
CA GLN A 32 -1.61 -5.18 5.67
C GLN A 32 -1.66 -4.00 4.69
N MET A 33 -1.91 -4.27 3.40
CA MET A 33 -2.01 -3.21 2.41
C MET A 33 -3.23 -2.30 2.66
N GLN A 34 -4.37 -2.87 3.05
CA GLN A 34 -5.57 -2.11 3.41
C GLN A 34 -5.34 -1.20 4.63
N GLU A 35 -4.65 -1.71 5.66
CA GLU A 35 -4.26 -0.93 6.84
C GLU A 35 -3.37 0.26 6.48
N GLN A 36 -2.32 0.02 5.68
CA GLN A 36 -1.44 1.08 5.20
C GLN A 36 -2.19 2.13 4.37
N LEU A 37 -3.05 1.67 3.45
CA LEU A 37 -3.84 2.55 2.60
C LEU A 37 -4.80 3.42 3.41
N ASN A 38 -5.39 2.88 4.48
CA ASN A 38 -6.25 3.63 5.40
C ASN A 38 -5.51 4.69 6.22
N VAL A 39 -4.26 4.43 6.62
CA VAL A 39 -3.41 5.45 7.26
C VAL A 39 -3.10 6.57 6.28
N ILE A 40 -2.73 6.23 5.05
CA ILE A 40 -2.48 7.21 3.98
C ILE A 40 -3.74 8.05 3.70
N ALA A 41 -4.92 7.42 3.64
CA ALA A 41 -6.19 8.10 3.44
C ALA A 41 -6.52 9.14 4.54
N GLY A 42 -5.90 9.03 5.73
CA GLY A 42 -5.99 10.06 6.77
C GLY A 42 -5.34 11.39 6.36
N ALA A 43 -4.24 11.34 5.61
CA ALA A 43 -3.53 12.52 5.10
C ALA A 43 -3.95 12.92 3.68
N TYR A 44 -4.53 11.99 2.92
CA TYR A 44 -4.97 12.18 1.53
C TYR A 44 -6.47 11.84 1.38
N PRO A 45 -7.38 12.78 1.71
CA PRO A 45 -8.83 12.51 1.76
C PRO A 45 -9.48 12.11 0.43
N ALA A 46 -8.79 12.34 -0.69
CA ALA A 46 -9.22 11.88 -2.00
C ALA A 46 -9.20 10.35 -2.13
N ILE A 47 -8.38 9.65 -1.34
CA ILE A 47 -8.30 8.19 -1.33
C ILE A 47 -9.41 7.65 -0.42
N PRO A 48 -10.35 6.84 -0.94
CA PRO A 48 -11.39 6.24 -0.13
C PRO A 48 -10.82 5.35 0.97
N LYS A 49 -11.30 5.52 2.21
CA LYS A 49 -11.09 4.52 3.26
C LYS A 49 -11.86 3.25 2.94
N ILE A 50 -11.28 2.12 3.30
CA ILE A 50 -11.83 0.79 3.04
C ILE A 50 -11.83 -0.05 4.31
N THR A 51 -12.64 -1.11 4.33
CA THR A 51 -12.54 -2.11 5.39
C THR A 51 -11.22 -2.86 5.25
N ALA A 52 -10.46 -2.96 6.35
CA ALA A 52 -9.27 -3.80 6.43
C ALA A 52 -9.67 -5.19 6.94
N ASP A 53 -10.16 -6.03 6.04
CA ASP A 53 -10.69 -7.37 6.30
C ASP A 53 -9.83 -8.50 5.71
N GLY A 54 -8.76 -8.15 5.00
CA GLY A 54 -7.93 -9.10 4.28
C GLY A 54 -8.57 -9.63 3.01
N ILE A 55 -9.62 -9.01 2.47
CA ILE A 55 -10.30 -9.40 1.24
C ILE A 55 -10.16 -8.28 0.19
N TYR A 56 -9.58 -8.62 -0.96
CA TYR A 56 -9.42 -7.66 -2.04
C TYR A 56 -10.69 -7.63 -2.89
N GLY A 57 -11.64 -6.79 -2.49
CA GLY A 57 -12.90 -6.55 -3.20
C GLY A 57 -12.88 -5.32 -4.13
N PRO A 58 -14.01 -4.99 -4.77
CA PRO A 58 -14.14 -3.82 -5.64
C PRO A 58 -13.80 -2.49 -4.95
N ALA A 59 -14.17 -2.33 -3.67
CA ALA A 59 -13.83 -1.13 -2.89
C ALA A 59 -12.31 -0.98 -2.70
N THR A 60 -11.60 -2.07 -2.42
CA THR A 60 -10.14 -2.10 -2.35
C THR A 60 -9.53 -1.70 -3.70
N ALA A 61 -10.03 -2.25 -4.80
CA ALA A 61 -9.56 -1.93 -6.15
C ALA A 61 -9.76 -0.45 -6.52
N GLU A 62 -10.89 0.15 -6.14
CA GLU A 62 -11.17 1.58 -6.34
C GLU A 62 -10.24 2.46 -5.51
N SER A 63 -10.02 2.11 -4.24
CA SER A 63 -9.10 2.86 -3.37
C SER A 63 -7.66 2.81 -3.91
N VAL A 64 -7.20 1.62 -4.34
CA VAL A 64 -5.88 1.46 -4.98
C VAL A 64 -5.79 2.25 -6.28
N ARG A 65 -6.83 2.24 -7.12
CA ARG A 65 -6.86 3.03 -8.36
C ARG A 65 -6.75 4.53 -8.07
N THR A 66 -7.40 5.00 -7.01
CA THR A 66 -7.36 6.39 -6.60
C THR A 66 -6.00 6.77 -6.02
N PHE A 67 -5.40 5.90 -5.21
CA PHE A 67 -4.01 6.04 -4.77
C PHE A 67 -3.05 6.14 -5.95
N GLN A 68 -3.16 5.23 -6.92
CA GLN A 68 -2.34 5.24 -8.13
C GLN A 68 -2.47 6.57 -8.89
N LYS A 69 -3.70 7.07 -9.05
CA LYS A 69 -3.95 8.39 -9.64
C LYS A 69 -3.27 9.52 -8.86
N VAL A 70 -3.41 9.55 -7.54
CA VAL A 70 -2.82 10.60 -6.68
C VAL A 70 -1.29 10.62 -6.78
N PHE A 71 -0.65 9.45 -6.90
CA PHE A 71 0.81 9.33 -6.92
C PHE A 71 1.41 9.09 -8.32
N GLY A 72 0.65 9.33 -9.38
CA GLY A 72 1.14 9.29 -10.77
C GLY A 72 1.50 7.90 -11.29
N LEU A 73 0.88 6.85 -10.74
CA LEU A 73 1.03 5.47 -11.20
C LEU A 73 -0.05 5.10 -12.24
N PRO A 74 0.17 4.05 -13.06
CA PRO A 74 -0.89 3.46 -13.86
C PRO A 74 -2.09 3.03 -13.01
N GLN A 75 -3.29 3.41 -13.42
CA GLN A 75 -4.54 3.25 -12.66
C GLN A 75 -5.17 1.85 -12.83
N THR A 76 -4.39 0.79 -12.60
CA THR A 76 -4.82 -0.60 -12.77
C THR A 76 -5.86 -1.02 -11.74
N GLY A 77 -5.83 -0.44 -10.53
CA GLY A 77 -6.58 -0.92 -9.37
C GLY A 77 -6.04 -2.24 -8.81
N THR A 78 -4.83 -2.64 -9.20
CA THR A 78 -4.10 -3.81 -8.70
C THR A 78 -2.82 -3.37 -8.02
N VAL A 79 -2.33 -4.15 -7.06
CA VAL A 79 -1.08 -3.88 -6.34
C VAL A 79 0.01 -4.83 -6.82
N ASP A 80 0.74 -4.38 -7.83
CA ASP A 80 1.98 -5.01 -8.30
C ASP A 80 3.18 -4.59 -7.43
N TYR A 81 4.39 -5.02 -7.81
CA TYR A 81 5.64 -4.66 -7.12
C TYR A 81 5.77 -3.14 -6.94
N THR A 82 5.59 -2.37 -8.02
CA THR A 82 5.75 -0.91 -8.00
C THR A 82 4.73 -0.25 -7.08
N THR A 83 3.47 -0.65 -7.17
CA THR A 83 2.38 -0.11 -6.34
C THR A 83 2.59 -0.46 -4.86
N TRP A 84 3.02 -1.69 -4.55
CA TRP A 84 3.31 -2.12 -3.18
C TRP A 84 4.35 -1.23 -2.49
N TYR A 85 5.49 -1.03 -3.15
CA TYR A 85 6.57 -0.22 -2.58
C TYR A 85 6.20 1.25 -2.53
N LYS A 86 5.39 1.76 -3.46
CA LYS A 86 4.87 3.13 -3.37
C LYS A 86 3.94 3.31 -2.17
N ILE A 87 3.02 2.37 -1.91
CA ILE A 87 2.16 2.40 -0.71
C ILE A 87 3.04 2.39 0.55
N SER A 88 4.02 1.49 0.62
CA SER A 88 4.92 1.38 1.77
C SER A 88 5.73 2.66 2.02
N GLU A 89 6.27 3.29 0.98
CA GLU A 89 7.01 4.56 1.06
C GLU A 89 6.12 5.67 1.65
N ILE A 90 4.92 5.87 1.09
CA ILE A 90 4.01 6.92 1.53
C ILE A 90 3.50 6.66 2.94
N TYR A 91 3.21 5.40 3.28
CA TYR A 91 2.83 5.00 4.64
C TYR A 91 3.88 5.43 5.67
N VAL A 92 5.15 5.11 5.42
CA VAL A 92 6.27 5.49 6.31
C VAL A 92 6.40 7.01 6.41
N GLY A 93 6.21 7.74 5.31
CA GLY A 93 6.24 9.20 5.31
C GLY A 93 5.12 9.80 6.16
N VAL A 94 3.88 9.33 6.00
CA VAL A 94 2.71 9.83 6.73
C VAL A 94 2.78 9.44 8.22
N SER A 95 3.20 8.22 8.55
CA SER A 95 3.26 7.75 9.94
C SER A 95 4.27 8.54 10.78
N ARG A 96 5.45 8.83 10.22
CA ARG A 96 6.47 9.65 10.89
C ARG A 96 5.99 11.08 11.17
N ILE A 97 5.20 11.65 10.26
CA ILE A 97 4.62 12.98 10.49
C ILE A 97 3.61 12.92 11.64
N ALA A 98 2.76 11.89 11.69
CA ALA A 98 1.80 11.72 12.78
C ALA A 98 2.49 11.58 14.15
N GLU A 99 3.61 10.87 14.23
CA GLU A 99 4.42 10.72 15.45
C GLU A 99 5.04 12.03 15.96
N LEU A 100 5.25 13.02 15.09
CA LEU A 100 5.83 14.31 15.49
C LEU A 100 4.80 15.28 16.11
N TYR A 101 3.51 15.02 15.92
CA TYR A 101 2.43 15.91 16.35
C TYR A 101 1.43 15.25 17.33
N GLY A 102 1.67 14.00 17.72
CA GLY A 102 0.91 13.25 18.73
C GLY A 102 1.55 13.34 20.11
#